data_AF-A0A090DMG4-F1
#
_entry.id   AF-A0A090DMG4-F1
#
_cell.length_a   1.000
_cell.length_b   1.000
_cell.length_c   1.000
_cell.angle_alpha   90.00
_cell.angle_beta   90.00
_cell.angle_gamma   90.00
#
_symmetry.space_group_name_H-M   'P 1'
#
loop_
_entity.id
_entity.type
_entity.pdbx_description
1 polymer ?
#
loop_
_entity_poly.entity_id
_entity_poly.type
_entity_poly.pdbx_seq_one_letter_code
_entity_poly.pdbx_strand_id
1 'polypeptide(L)'
;MGGLISRRGDWRLERVGVALDTSADRMSVQGALPRWIANAWTQEHDLGISRHGFDDGKACLCCIYMPYGKSKDEHVLIAEELGIPDAHEQVKTLLETNDCVDGDFVARIATAMGVPFEPLATFVGQPVRSFYQRAICGGLIFQLSGGSRLGRTVVPMAFQSALAGIMLACRVGQACCRFARERDNEHPPEPLATVGIASQRSESKRCERPLHLCR
;
A
#
# COMPACT_ATOMS: atom_id res chain seq x y z
N MET A 1 -4.98 -0.60 -13.56
CA MET A 1 -4.43 0.54 -12.80
C MET A 1 -3.77 1.54 -13.77
N GLY A 2 -4.53 2.30 -14.57
CA GLY A 2 -3.96 3.08 -15.70
C GLY A 2 -4.57 4.46 -15.98
N GLY A 3 -5.57 4.90 -15.20
CA GLY A 3 -6.33 6.12 -15.52
C GLY A 3 -5.65 7.45 -15.18
N LEU A 4 -4.82 7.51 -14.13
CA LEU A 4 -4.22 8.77 -13.67
C LEU A 4 -2.97 9.18 -14.46
N ILE A 5 -2.12 8.22 -14.85
CA ILE A 5 -0.86 8.50 -15.56
C ILE A 5 -1.13 8.90 -17.01
N SER A 6 -2.10 8.26 -17.67
CA SER A 6 -2.49 8.56 -19.06
C SER A 6 -2.95 10.01 -19.26
N ARG A 7 -3.45 10.69 -18.22
CA ARG A 7 -3.87 12.10 -18.28
C ARG A 7 -2.71 13.10 -18.18
N ARG A 8 -1.53 12.69 -17.69
CA ARG A 8 -0.39 13.60 -17.47
C ARG A 8 0.41 13.89 -18.74
N GLY A 9 0.37 12.99 -19.73
CA GLY A 9 1.15 13.14 -20.97
C GLY A 9 2.66 12.94 -20.80
N ASP A 10 3.15 12.79 -19.57
CA ASP A 10 4.53 12.40 -19.26
C ASP A 10 4.58 11.14 -18.36
N TRP A 11 5.54 10.27 -18.65
CA TRP A 11 5.83 9.08 -17.84
C TRP A 11 6.93 9.37 -16.79
N ARG A 12 7.19 10.66 -16.52
CA ARG A 12 8.24 11.10 -15.59
C ARG A 12 7.70 11.17 -14.16
N LEU A 13 7.94 10.10 -13.41
CA LEU A 13 7.55 10.01 -12.02
C LEU A 13 8.68 10.50 -11.11
N GLU A 14 8.61 11.78 -10.72
CA GLU A 14 9.60 12.39 -9.81
C GLU A 14 9.57 11.77 -8.40
N ARG A 15 8.36 11.55 -7.84
CA ARG A 15 8.16 11.00 -6.48
C ARG A 15 6.93 10.12 -6.44
N VAL A 16 7.04 8.95 -5.85
CA VAL A 16 5.94 7.99 -5.69
C VAL A 16 5.86 7.51 -4.24
N GLY A 17 4.65 7.57 -3.66
CA GLY A 17 4.33 6.89 -2.42
C GLY A 17 3.69 5.53 -2.73
N VAL A 18 4.14 4.47 -2.05
CA VAL A 18 3.70 3.09 -2.27
C VAL A 18 3.14 2.51 -0.98
N ALA A 19 1.88 2.08 -1.02
CA ALA A 19 1.19 1.35 0.05
C ALA A 19 0.31 0.28 -0.62
N LEU A 20 0.94 -0.78 -1.13
CA LEU A 20 0.29 -1.83 -1.92
C LEU A 20 0.30 -3.14 -1.15
N ASP A 21 -0.75 -3.95 -1.30
CA ASP A 21 -0.91 -5.17 -0.52
C ASP A 21 -0.02 -6.33 -1.01
N THR A 22 0.45 -6.28 -2.25
CA THR A 22 1.26 -7.36 -2.84
C THR A 22 2.68 -6.94 -3.19
N SER A 23 3.63 -7.86 -3.00
CA SER A 23 5.01 -7.69 -3.48
C SER A 23 5.07 -7.49 -4.99
N ALA A 24 4.21 -8.18 -5.75
CA ALA A 24 4.14 -8.07 -7.21
C ALA A 24 3.77 -6.66 -7.68
N ASP A 25 2.78 -6.02 -7.06
CA ASP A 25 2.40 -4.66 -7.42
C ASP A 25 3.49 -3.66 -7.03
N ARG A 26 4.17 -3.86 -5.88
CA ARG A 26 5.32 -3.05 -5.47
C ARG A 26 6.48 -3.16 -6.47
N MET A 27 6.79 -4.37 -6.94
CA MET A 27 7.78 -4.58 -8.01
C MET A 27 7.35 -3.92 -9.32
N SER A 28 6.05 -3.96 -9.67
CA SER A 28 5.52 -3.29 -10.85
C SER A 28 5.71 -1.77 -10.80
N VAL A 29 5.56 -1.15 -9.63
CA VAL A 29 5.87 0.29 -9.46
C VAL A 29 7.34 0.59 -9.74
N GLN A 30 8.27 -0.27 -9.30
CA GLN A 30 9.69 -0.10 -9.62
C GLN A 30 9.96 -0.17 -11.13
N GLY A 31 9.20 -0.98 -11.86
CA GLY A 31 9.26 -1.09 -13.33
C GLY A 31 8.93 0.21 -14.07
N ALA A 32 8.18 1.13 -13.44
CA ALA A 32 7.91 2.47 -13.99
C ALA A 32 9.08 3.46 -13.79
N LEU A 33 10.21 3.01 -13.23
CA LEU A 33 11.46 3.77 -13.01
C LEU A 33 11.26 5.19 -12.40
N PRO A 34 10.51 5.33 -11.30
CA PRO A 34 10.41 6.62 -10.62
C PRO A 34 11.77 7.05 -10.05
N ARG A 35 12.06 8.36 -10.05
CA ARG A 35 13.32 8.91 -9.50
C ARG A 35 13.45 8.70 -8.00
N TRP A 36 12.30 8.66 -7.31
CA TRP A 36 12.24 8.50 -5.88
C TRP A 36 10.96 7.78 -5.44
N ILE A 37 11.11 6.86 -4.49
CA ILE A 37 10.04 6.07 -3.91
C ILE A 37 10.09 6.16 -2.38
N ALA A 38 8.94 6.39 -1.75
CA ALA A 38 8.68 6.02 -0.37
C ALA A 38 7.71 4.85 -0.32
N ASN A 39 8.10 3.78 0.36
CA ASN A 39 7.34 2.55 0.43
C ASN A 39 6.95 2.26 1.88
N ALA A 40 5.66 2.25 2.16
CA ALA A 40 5.11 1.89 3.46
C ALA A 40 4.74 0.41 3.49
N TRP A 41 5.06 -0.25 4.58
CA TRP A 41 4.83 -1.68 4.74
C TRP A 41 4.48 -2.00 6.20
N THR A 42 3.84 -3.14 6.38
CA THR A 42 3.46 -3.73 7.66
C THR A 42 3.90 -5.18 7.65
N GLN A 43 4.44 -5.69 8.75
CA GLN A 43 4.63 -7.11 9.00
C GLN A 43 3.89 -7.49 10.29
N GLU A 44 4.10 -8.74 10.73
CA GLU A 44 3.44 -9.31 11.91
C GLU A 44 3.65 -8.49 13.19
N HIS A 45 4.85 -7.93 13.37
CA HIS A 45 5.22 -7.25 14.62
C HIS A 45 5.66 -5.80 14.45
N ASP A 46 5.78 -5.32 13.22
CA ASP A 46 6.26 -3.98 12.93
C ASP A 46 5.62 -3.38 11.68
N LEU A 47 5.89 -2.10 11.50
CA LEU A 47 5.51 -1.34 10.32
C LEU A 47 6.58 -0.29 10.09
N GLY A 48 6.72 0.14 8.85
CA GLY A 48 7.80 1.06 8.52
C GLY A 48 7.68 1.71 7.16
N ILE A 49 8.67 2.56 6.90
CA ILE A 49 8.84 3.21 5.61
C ILE A 49 10.26 3.01 5.15
N SER A 50 10.40 2.47 3.93
CA SER A 50 11.65 2.45 3.21
C SER A 50 11.69 3.53 2.14
N ARG A 51 12.91 3.98 1.79
CA ARG A 51 13.15 4.99 0.76
C ARG A 51 14.07 4.40 -0.29
N HIS A 52 13.70 4.56 -1.55
CA HIS A 52 14.48 4.05 -2.68
C HIS A 52 14.68 5.18 -3.70
N GLY A 53 15.93 5.50 -4.01
CA GLY A 53 16.28 6.43 -5.08
C GLY A 53 16.61 5.67 -6.37
N PHE A 54 16.38 6.31 -7.51
CA PHE A 54 16.96 5.84 -8.76
C PHE A 54 18.45 6.18 -8.77
N ASP A 55 19.30 5.18 -9.02
CA ASP A 55 20.76 5.32 -9.11
C ASP A 55 21.44 5.89 -7.83
N ASP A 56 20.90 5.63 -6.64
CA ASP A 56 21.49 6.09 -5.36
C ASP A 56 22.47 5.07 -4.73
N GLY A 57 22.80 4.01 -5.46
CA GLY A 57 23.67 2.92 -5.01
C GLY A 57 23.07 2.03 -3.90
N LYS A 58 21.79 2.20 -3.56
CA LYS A 58 21.09 1.42 -2.52
C LYS A 58 20.13 0.40 -3.13
N ALA A 59 19.62 -0.49 -2.28
CA ALA A 59 18.61 -1.46 -2.69
C ALA A 59 17.35 -0.77 -3.22
N CYS A 60 16.98 -1.12 -4.45
CA CYS A 60 15.76 -0.67 -5.09
C CYS A 60 14.50 -1.25 -4.42
N LEU A 61 13.31 -0.75 -4.77
CA LEU A 61 12.07 -1.30 -4.23
C LEU A 61 11.88 -2.77 -4.65
N CYS A 62 12.20 -3.11 -5.90
CA CYS A 62 12.12 -4.50 -6.36
C CYS A 62 13.09 -5.42 -5.59
N CYS A 63 14.28 -4.91 -5.29
CA CYS A 63 15.37 -5.65 -4.65
C CYS A 63 14.98 -6.19 -3.27
N ILE A 64 14.16 -5.45 -2.52
CA ILE A 64 13.68 -5.87 -1.18
C ILE A 64 12.50 -6.84 -1.22
N TYR A 65 11.78 -6.92 -2.34
CA TYR A 65 10.61 -7.79 -2.52
C TYR A 65 10.88 -8.94 -3.50
N MET A 66 12.12 -9.07 -3.98
CA MET A 66 12.50 -10.13 -4.90
C MET A 66 12.33 -11.48 -4.19
N PRO A 67 11.55 -12.41 -4.77
CA PRO A 67 11.38 -13.73 -4.18
C PRO A 67 12.73 -14.45 -4.19
N TYR A 68 13.21 -14.83 -3.01
CA TYR A 68 14.38 -15.70 -2.86
C TYR A 68 13.91 -17.14 -2.61
N GLY A 69 14.36 -18.08 -3.44
CA GLY A 69 14.08 -19.50 -3.28
C GLY A 69 12.79 -19.98 -3.97
N LYS A 70 12.36 -21.20 -3.62
CA LYS A 70 11.15 -21.82 -4.14
C LYS A 70 9.94 -21.36 -3.31
N SER A 71 9.04 -20.59 -3.92
CA SER A 71 7.71 -20.33 -3.37
C SER A 71 6.72 -21.37 -3.89
N LYS A 72 5.71 -21.71 -3.11
CA LYS A 72 4.55 -22.44 -3.60
C LYS A 72 3.76 -21.55 -4.57
N ASP A 73 3.09 -22.17 -5.54
CA ASP A 73 2.18 -21.47 -6.42
C ASP A 73 0.93 -21.00 -5.66
N GLU A 74 0.32 -19.91 -6.15
CA GLU A 74 -0.86 -19.28 -5.53
C GLU A 74 -2.00 -20.27 -5.27
N HIS A 75 -2.30 -21.15 -6.24
CA HIS A 75 -3.37 -22.14 -6.13
C HIS A 75 -3.10 -23.21 -5.08
N VAL A 76 -1.82 -23.57 -4.85
CA VAL A 76 -1.42 -24.52 -3.80
C VAL A 76 -1.57 -23.87 -2.43
N LEU A 77 -1.13 -22.61 -2.28
CA LEU A 77 -1.28 -21.84 -1.04
C LEU A 77 -2.76 -21.68 -0.66
N ILE A 78 -3.59 -21.26 -1.61
CA ILE A 78 -5.04 -21.08 -1.39
C ILE A 78 -5.70 -22.42 -1.01
N ALA A 79 -5.37 -23.52 -1.70
CA ALA A 79 -5.94 -24.83 -1.39
C ALA A 79 -5.58 -25.32 0.02
N GLU A 80 -4.33 -25.11 0.45
CA GLU A 80 -3.87 -25.44 1.80
C GLU A 80 -4.59 -24.61 2.88
N GLU A 81 -4.72 -23.29 2.67
CA GLU A 81 -5.39 -22.40 3.63
C GLU A 81 -6.90 -22.63 3.73
N LEU A 82 -7.52 -23.10 2.65
CA LEU A 82 -8.92 -23.52 2.63
C LEU A 82 -9.13 -24.94 3.21
N GLY A 83 -8.06 -25.62 3.61
CA GLY A 83 -8.12 -26.97 4.19
C GLY A 83 -8.41 -28.08 3.16
N ILE A 84 -8.25 -27.81 1.87
CA ILE A 84 -8.52 -28.73 0.76
C ILE A 84 -7.30 -28.87 -0.17
N PRO A 85 -6.13 -29.30 0.34
CA PRO A 85 -4.89 -29.36 -0.44
C PRO A 85 -5.01 -30.23 -1.70
N ASP A 86 -5.81 -31.29 -1.64
CA ASP A 86 -6.04 -32.21 -2.77
C ASP A 86 -6.81 -31.58 -3.94
N ALA A 87 -7.43 -30.42 -3.74
CA ALA A 87 -8.23 -29.72 -4.75
C ALA A 87 -7.46 -28.60 -5.48
N HIS A 88 -6.13 -28.53 -5.36
CA HIS A 88 -5.33 -27.42 -5.91
C HIS A 88 -5.49 -27.24 -7.44
N GLU A 89 -5.68 -28.31 -8.22
CA GLU A 89 -5.94 -28.19 -9.68
C GLU A 89 -7.32 -27.58 -9.99
N GLN A 90 -8.33 -27.89 -9.16
CA GLN A 90 -9.65 -27.26 -9.26
C GLN A 90 -9.55 -25.76 -8.93
N VAL A 91 -8.81 -25.42 -7.87
CA VAL A 91 -8.53 -24.02 -7.48
C VAL A 91 -7.78 -23.29 -8.58
N LYS A 92 -6.75 -23.91 -9.19
CA LYS A 92 -6.00 -23.34 -10.30
C LYS A 92 -6.91 -23.00 -11.48
N THR A 93 -7.75 -23.95 -11.90
CA THR A 93 -8.69 -23.73 -13.01
C THR A 93 -9.61 -22.54 -12.72
N LEU A 94 -10.20 -22.49 -11.52
CA LEU A 94 -11.08 -21.39 -11.12
C LEU A 94 -10.37 -20.03 -11.03
N LEU A 95 -9.08 -20.00 -10.68
CA LEU A 95 -8.28 -18.77 -10.67
C LEU A 95 -7.94 -18.29 -12.09
N GLU A 96 -7.63 -19.22 -13.00
CA GLU A 96 -7.29 -18.93 -14.39
C GLU A 96 -8.51 -18.46 -15.20
N THR A 97 -9.67 -19.10 -15.01
CA THR A 97 -10.92 -18.74 -15.71
C THR A 97 -11.71 -17.65 -15.01
N ASN A 98 -11.38 -17.33 -13.75
CA ASN A 98 -12.14 -16.44 -12.88
C ASN A 98 -13.61 -16.90 -12.71
N ASP A 99 -13.84 -18.21 -12.76
CA ASP A 99 -15.15 -18.83 -12.60
C ASP A 99 -15.63 -18.80 -11.13
N CYS A 100 -16.93 -19.00 -10.97
CA CYS A 100 -17.59 -18.95 -9.68
C CYS A 100 -17.43 -20.25 -8.89
N VAL A 101 -17.39 -20.14 -7.56
CA VAL A 101 -17.42 -21.31 -6.68
C VAL A 101 -18.83 -21.91 -6.61
N ASP A 102 -18.89 -23.23 -6.67
CA ASP A 102 -20.13 -24.00 -6.55
C ASP A 102 -20.44 -24.37 -5.10
N GLY A 103 -21.70 -24.69 -4.82
CA GLY A 103 -22.19 -25.10 -3.50
C GLY A 103 -21.44 -26.32 -2.95
N ASP A 104 -21.15 -27.31 -3.80
CA ASP A 104 -20.41 -28.51 -3.42
C ASP A 104 -18.97 -28.19 -2.99
N PHE A 105 -18.33 -27.24 -3.67
CA PHE A 105 -17.00 -26.77 -3.31
C PHE A 105 -17.01 -26.04 -1.95
N VAL A 106 -18.00 -25.18 -1.72
CA VAL A 106 -18.17 -24.46 -0.44
C VAL A 106 -18.50 -25.43 0.70
N ALA A 107 -19.32 -26.45 0.46
CA ALA A 107 -19.65 -27.49 1.45
C ALA A 107 -18.43 -28.32 1.86
N ARG A 108 -17.55 -28.65 0.90
CA ARG A 108 -16.27 -29.31 1.18
C ARG A 108 -15.38 -28.44 2.07
N ILE A 109 -15.29 -27.14 1.80
CA ILE A 109 -14.52 -26.20 2.63
C ILE A 109 -15.13 -26.09 4.04
N ALA A 110 -16.46 -25.96 4.14
CA ALA A 110 -17.16 -25.88 5.42
C ALA A 110 -16.86 -27.11 6.29
N THR A 111 -16.85 -28.30 5.68
CA THR A 111 -16.53 -29.56 6.35
C THR A 111 -15.05 -29.62 6.74
N ALA A 112 -14.12 -29.29 5.84
CA ALA A 112 -12.69 -29.29 6.10
C ALA A 112 -12.32 -28.31 7.23
N MET A 113 -12.95 -27.13 7.24
CA MET A 113 -12.70 -26.05 8.18
C MET A 113 -13.54 -26.14 9.47
N GLY A 114 -14.52 -27.06 9.53
CA GLY A 114 -15.36 -27.30 10.72
C GLY A 114 -16.29 -26.12 11.03
N VAL A 115 -16.83 -25.49 9.98
CA VAL A 115 -17.60 -24.24 10.04
C VAL A 115 -19.01 -24.49 9.48
N PRO A 116 -20.08 -23.87 10.02
CA PRO A 116 -21.41 -23.99 9.42
C PRO A 116 -21.42 -23.52 7.95
N PHE A 117 -22.26 -24.17 7.13
CA PHE A 117 -22.37 -23.90 5.70
C PHE A 117 -23.16 -22.61 5.41
N GLU A 118 -24.17 -22.30 6.23
CA GLU A 118 -25.11 -21.19 6.02
C GLU A 118 -24.41 -19.82 5.85
N PRO A 119 -23.40 -19.45 6.65
CA PRO A 119 -22.66 -18.21 6.45
C PRO A 119 -21.83 -18.22 5.15
N LEU A 120 -21.34 -19.40 4.75
CA LEU A 120 -20.52 -19.57 3.55
C LEU A 120 -21.35 -19.64 2.27
N ALA A 121 -22.65 -19.96 2.37
CA ALA A 121 -23.57 -20.01 1.25
C ALA A 121 -23.67 -18.66 0.49
N THR A 122 -23.42 -17.54 1.16
CA THR A 122 -23.39 -16.19 0.55
C THR A 122 -22.30 -16.04 -0.52
N PHE A 123 -21.30 -16.92 -0.51
CA PHE A 123 -20.20 -16.89 -1.47
C PHE A 123 -20.39 -17.82 -2.67
N VAL A 124 -21.43 -18.66 -2.66
CA VAL A 124 -21.80 -19.45 -3.83
C VAL A 124 -22.12 -18.49 -4.99
N GLY A 125 -21.51 -18.73 -6.15
CA GLY A 125 -21.63 -17.82 -7.29
C GLY A 125 -20.65 -16.63 -7.28
N GLN A 126 -19.70 -16.57 -6.35
CA GLN A 126 -18.60 -15.59 -6.38
C GLN A 126 -17.30 -16.22 -6.89
N PRO A 127 -16.38 -15.43 -7.47
CA PRO A 127 -15.06 -15.93 -7.85
C PRO A 127 -14.26 -16.40 -6.63
N VAL A 128 -13.39 -17.41 -6.83
CA VAL A 128 -12.52 -17.96 -5.77
C VAL A 128 -11.71 -16.88 -5.06
N ARG A 129 -11.19 -15.87 -5.77
CA ARG A 129 -10.44 -14.76 -5.15
C ARG A 129 -11.28 -13.94 -4.18
N SER A 130 -12.54 -13.65 -4.54
CA SER A 130 -13.46 -12.91 -3.66
C SER A 130 -13.79 -13.73 -2.41
N PHE A 131 -14.05 -15.02 -2.59
CA PHE A 131 -14.27 -15.95 -1.50
C PHE A 131 -13.07 -16.00 -0.56
N TYR A 132 -11.87 -16.25 -1.09
CA TYR A 132 -10.63 -16.33 -0.32
C TYR A 132 -10.35 -15.03 0.46
N GLN A 133 -10.42 -13.86 -0.21
CA GLN A 133 -10.21 -12.57 0.44
C GLN A 133 -11.21 -12.30 1.56
N ARG A 134 -12.49 -12.61 1.39
CA ARG A 134 -13.52 -12.30 2.40
C ARG A 134 -13.60 -13.34 3.51
N ALA A 135 -13.41 -14.61 3.18
CA ALA A 135 -13.53 -15.71 4.13
C ALA A 135 -12.28 -15.85 5.01
N ILE A 136 -11.09 -15.73 4.41
CA ILE A 136 -9.80 -15.86 5.09
C ILE A 136 -9.27 -14.48 5.52
N CYS A 137 -8.98 -13.57 4.59
CA CYS A 137 -8.41 -12.25 4.94
C CYS A 137 -9.42 -11.34 5.68
N GLY A 138 -10.72 -11.50 5.42
CA GLY A 138 -11.80 -10.80 6.11
C GLY A 138 -12.16 -11.39 7.47
N GLY A 139 -11.54 -12.50 7.89
CA GLY A 139 -11.69 -13.08 9.22
C GLY A 139 -13.02 -13.79 9.48
N LEU A 140 -13.87 -14.01 8.47
CA LEU A 140 -15.17 -14.68 8.66
C LEU A 140 -15.00 -16.11 9.18
N ILE A 141 -14.07 -16.88 8.63
CA ILE A 141 -13.79 -18.26 9.09
C ILE A 141 -13.21 -18.25 10.52
N PHE A 142 -12.42 -17.23 10.88
CA PHE A 142 -11.90 -17.07 12.24
C PHE A 142 -13.02 -16.77 13.24
N GLN A 143 -13.97 -15.90 12.89
CA GLN A 143 -15.15 -15.61 13.72
C GLN A 143 -16.03 -16.83 13.91
N LEU A 144 -16.27 -17.60 12.84
CA LEU A 144 -17.16 -18.76 12.89
C LEU A 144 -16.54 -19.98 13.55
N SER A 145 -15.20 -20.09 13.57
CA SER A 145 -14.47 -21.15 14.28
C SER A 145 -14.21 -20.84 15.76
N GLY A 146 -14.78 -19.75 16.30
CA GLY A 146 -14.66 -19.38 17.71
C GLY A 146 -13.21 -19.10 18.15
N GLY A 147 -12.33 -18.73 17.21
CA GLY A 147 -10.89 -18.53 17.47
C GLY A 147 -10.08 -19.80 17.66
N SER A 148 -10.64 -20.99 17.43
CA SER A 148 -9.98 -22.28 17.70
C SER A 148 -9.03 -22.74 16.57
N ARG A 149 -9.24 -22.28 15.33
CA ARG A 149 -8.35 -22.61 14.21
C ARG A 149 -7.41 -21.44 13.92
N LEU A 150 -6.16 -21.59 14.37
CA LEU A 150 -4.99 -20.81 13.95
C LEU A 150 -4.64 -21.12 12.48
N GLY A 151 -5.52 -20.75 11.56
CA GLY A 151 -5.05 -20.45 10.21
C GLY A 151 -4.05 -19.31 10.38
N ARG A 152 -2.82 -19.48 9.89
CA ARG A 152 -1.69 -18.57 10.09
C ARG A 152 -1.84 -17.29 9.27
N THR A 153 -3.04 -16.72 9.26
CA THR A 153 -3.42 -15.51 8.54
C THR A 153 -3.13 -14.34 9.45
N VAL A 154 -1.91 -13.84 9.35
CA VAL A 154 -1.48 -12.63 10.06
C VAL A 154 -1.98 -11.44 9.25
N VAL A 155 -3.18 -10.96 9.58
CA VAL A 155 -3.67 -9.69 9.04
C VAL A 155 -3.12 -8.58 9.94
N PRO A 156 -2.35 -7.61 9.41
CA PRO A 156 -1.93 -6.47 10.21
C PRO A 156 -3.17 -5.78 10.79
N MET A 157 -3.10 -5.41 12.07
CA MET A 157 -4.22 -4.72 12.71
C MET A 157 -4.53 -3.45 11.93
N ALA A 158 -5.81 -3.09 11.78
CA ALA A 158 -6.22 -1.90 11.01
C ALA A 158 -5.48 -0.61 11.43
N PHE A 159 -5.11 -0.51 12.72
CA PHE A 159 -4.28 0.57 13.24
C PHE A 159 -2.85 0.61 12.64
N GLN A 160 -2.22 -0.55 12.43
CA GLN A 160 -0.88 -0.62 11.83
C GLN A 160 -0.90 -0.13 10.37
N SER A 161 -1.89 -0.53 9.59
CA SER A 161 -2.07 -0.06 8.21
C SER A 161 -2.35 1.45 8.15
N ALA A 162 -3.20 1.96 9.04
CA ALA A 162 -3.48 3.39 9.14
C ALA A 162 -2.23 4.20 9.51
N LEU A 163 -1.46 3.74 10.50
CA LEU A 163 -0.23 4.41 10.92
C LEU A 163 0.82 4.40 9.81
N ALA A 164 0.99 3.27 9.10
CA ALA A 164 1.89 3.18 7.96
C ALA A 164 1.51 4.18 6.85
N GLY A 165 0.21 4.36 6.59
CA GLY A 165 -0.31 5.36 5.65
C GLY A 165 -0.05 6.80 6.09
N ILE A 166 -0.28 7.13 7.37
CA ILE A 166 0.01 8.47 7.91
C ILE A 166 1.50 8.79 7.81
N MET A 167 2.35 7.86 8.21
CA MET A 167 3.79 8.04 8.11
C MET A 167 4.20 8.24 6.63
N LEU A 168 3.57 7.52 5.69
CA LEU A 168 3.85 7.65 4.26
C LEU A 168 3.51 9.05 3.76
N ALA A 169 2.33 9.55 4.13
CA ALA A 169 1.88 10.89 3.78
C ALA A 169 2.87 11.95 4.32
N CYS A 170 3.28 11.83 5.59
CA CYS A 170 4.30 12.70 6.18
C CYS A 170 5.62 12.64 5.39
N ARG A 171 6.05 11.44 4.97
CA ARG A 171 7.31 11.26 4.24
C ARG A 171 7.27 11.89 2.85
N VAL A 172 6.18 11.68 2.11
CA VAL A 172 5.97 12.30 0.80
C VAL A 172 5.88 13.82 0.94
N GLY A 173 5.15 14.32 1.93
CA GLY A 173 5.06 15.75 2.24
C GLY A 173 6.43 16.39 2.51
N GLN A 174 7.25 15.77 3.36
CA GLN A 174 8.62 16.22 3.61
C GLN A 174 9.47 16.27 2.33
N ALA A 175 9.37 15.23 1.48
CA ALA A 175 10.13 15.17 0.23
C ALA A 175 9.70 16.27 -0.76
N CYS A 176 8.40 16.57 -0.84
CA CYS A 176 7.87 17.65 -1.65
C CYS A 176 8.32 19.03 -1.15
N CYS A 177 8.24 19.29 0.17
CA CYS A 177 8.71 20.56 0.76
C CYS A 177 10.20 20.79 0.53
N ARG A 178 11.02 19.74 0.64
CA ARG A 178 12.47 19.83 0.37
C ARG A 178 12.75 20.21 -1.08
N PHE A 179 12.06 19.56 -2.02
CA PHE A 179 12.23 19.84 -3.44
C PHE A 179 11.78 21.24 -3.85
N ALA A 180 10.68 21.74 -3.26
CA ALA A 180 10.25 23.11 -3.49
C ALA A 180 11.37 24.09 -3.12
N ARG A 181 11.99 23.91 -1.94
CA ARG A 181 13.12 24.73 -1.49
C ARG A 181 14.36 24.61 -2.38
N GLU A 182 14.66 23.41 -2.88
CA GLU A 182 15.80 23.19 -3.79
C GLU A 182 15.58 23.90 -5.13
N ARG A 183 14.36 23.85 -5.69
CA ARG A 183 13.99 24.62 -6.89
C ARG A 183 14.07 26.13 -6.67
N ASP A 184 13.58 26.63 -5.53
CA ASP A 184 13.65 28.06 -5.20
C ASP A 184 15.10 28.56 -5.04
N ASN A 185 16.03 27.66 -4.70
CA ASN A 185 17.47 27.96 -4.63
C ASN A 185 18.17 27.89 -5.98
N GLU A 186 17.76 26.99 -6.88
CA GLU A 186 18.31 26.87 -8.25
C GLU A 186 17.74 27.91 -9.22
N HIS A 187 16.54 28.42 -8.96
CA HIS A 187 15.93 29.56 -9.64
C HIS A 187 15.47 30.55 -8.57
N PRO A 188 16.36 31.43 -8.06
CA PRO A 188 15.91 32.54 -7.24
C PRO A 188 14.82 33.28 -8.01
N PRO A 189 13.72 33.71 -7.37
CA PRO A 189 12.74 34.53 -8.03
C PRO A 189 13.49 35.72 -8.65
N GLU A 190 13.37 35.90 -9.97
CA GLU A 190 13.85 37.13 -10.59
C GLU A 190 13.30 38.30 -9.78
N PRO A 191 14.14 39.28 -9.41
CA PRO A 191 13.65 40.43 -8.66
C PRO A 191 12.54 41.04 -9.50
N LEU A 192 11.31 40.95 -8.98
CA LEU A 192 10.13 41.61 -9.54
C LEU A 192 10.58 43.00 -9.98
N ALA A 193 10.55 43.21 -11.30
CA ALA A 193 10.88 44.48 -11.91
C ALA A 193 10.19 45.58 -11.09
N THR A 194 11.01 46.45 -10.51
CA THR A 194 10.58 47.63 -9.77
C THR A 194 9.71 48.47 -10.68
N VAL A 195 8.39 48.24 -10.67
CA VAL A 195 7.43 49.16 -11.23
C VAL A 195 7.37 50.32 -10.26
N GLY A 196 8.08 51.38 -10.61
CA GLY A 196 8.04 52.64 -9.90
C GLY A 196 6.62 53.18 -9.87
N ILE A 197 6.08 53.33 -8.67
CA ILE A 197 5.03 54.30 -8.39
C ILE A 197 5.53 55.13 -7.21
N ALA A 198 5.83 56.39 -7.51
CA ALA A 198 6.25 57.39 -6.56
C ALA A 198 5.12 57.74 -5.58
N SER A 199 5.52 58.04 -4.34
CA SER A 199 4.81 58.88 -3.36
C SER A 199 3.49 58.29 -2.82
N GLN A 200 3.34 58.01 -1.54
CA GLN A 200 3.29 59.03 -0.49
C GLN A 200 3.89 58.54 0.84
N ARG A 201 4.69 59.41 1.45
CA ARG A 201 5.05 59.37 2.86
C ARG A 201 3.81 59.61 3.71
N SER A 202 3.56 58.76 4.70
CA SER A 202 3.05 59.19 6.00
C SER A 202 3.65 58.31 7.09
N GLU A 203 4.24 58.99 8.07
CA GLU A 203 5.04 58.51 9.19
C GLU A 203 4.28 57.64 10.21
N SER A 204 5.03 57.12 11.21
CA SER A 204 4.56 56.69 12.55
C SER A 204 4.03 55.24 12.59
N LYS A 205 4.63 54.25 13.27
CA LYS A 205 5.41 54.24 14.51
C LYS A 205 6.30 53.00 14.60
N ARG A 206 7.54 53.25 15.01
CA ARG A 206 8.44 52.29 15.67
C ARG A 206 7.86 51.95 17.04
N CYS A 207 7.77 50.66 17.39
CA CYS A 207 7.86 50.25 18.79
C CYS A 207 8.55 48.89 18.88
N GLU A 208 9.78 48.95 19.38
CA GLU A 208 10.65 47.83 19.69
C GLU A 208 10.24 47.15 20.99
N ARG A 209 10.38 45.80 21.02
CA ARG A 209 10.77 44.94 22.18
C ARG A 209 9.76 44.70 23.32
N PRO A 210 9.98 43.71 24.24
CA PRO A 210 11.16 42.83 24.40
C PRO A 210 10.91 41.31 24.59
N LEU A 211 11.98 40.55 24.33
CA LEU A 211 12.33 39.27 24.96
C LEU A 211 12.79 39.46 26.42
N HIS A 212 12.64 38.40 27.23
CA HIS A 212 13.05 38.17 28.65
C HIS A 212 11.88 38.25 29.65
N LEU A 213 11.69 37.39 30.66
CA LEU A 213 12.30 36.12 31.13
C LEU A 213 11.41 35.57 32.29
N CYS A 214 11.75 34.39 32.81
CA CYS A 214 11.31 33.75 34.07
C CYS A 214 9.97 32.97 33.99
N ARG A 215 9.89 31.71 34.43
CA ARG A 215 10.58 31.06 35.56
C ARG A 215 10.72 29.56 35.33
#